data_AF-A0A6I9NRU5-F1
#
_entry.id   AF-A0A6I9NRU5-F1
#
_cell.length_a   1.000
_cell.length_b   1.000
_cell.length_c   1.000
_cell.angle_alpha   90.00
_cell.angle_beta   90.00
_cell.angle_gamma   90.00
#
_symmetry.space_group_name_H-M   'P 1'
#
loop_
_entity.id
_entity.type
_entity.pdbx_description
1 polymer ?
#
loop_
_entity_poly.entity_id
_entity_poly.type
_entity_poly.pdbx_seq_one_letter_code
_entity_poly.pdbx_strand_id
1 'polypeptide(L)'
;MSHRYVVVGCKLVAVLLLWLGSSAGDKHAGRAHAAEHQEHTAHGPAGLEEVVLLIQSQRNTFHARHAAQRKVELLQQATELGQGVPVVLLLHELSDYEGDWSILPALPHLSAFYGQSASWFFFIEEGTRVTLSALLQVLHRYQVQEEWFLGKPLYDDEASIIHHYAFSEDLGSFSYPDPAAGWALSTPLLQRLAERIQYKSLKSDFTIDLKHEIALYIWEEGNGPKLTAVPEFCTETRDNCATTFTSYLPNCGDPVSKRDVFVAVKTCQKFHSERVPVVKATWEKDAEFLEYYSDVTDASIPTISLGVPNTERGHCGKTFAILKRFLSKDVPKADWLLIVDDDTLIR
;
A
#
# COMPACT_ATOMS: atom_id res chain seq x y z
N MET A 1 -57.06 1.26 -20.36
CA MET A 1 -56.66 2.59 -20.86
C MET A 1 -55.25 2.85 -20.34
N SER A 2 -54.19 2.34 -20.97
CA SER A 2 -53.41 2.88 -22.10
C SER A 2 -52.91 4.31 -21.89
N HIS A 3 -51.59 4.43 -21.64
CA HIS A 3 -50.56 5.31 -22.27
C HIS A 3 -49.28 5.12 -21.42
N ARG A 4 -48.18 4.42 -21.79
CA ARG A 4 -47.19 4.55 -22.90
C ARG A 4 -46.62 5.98 -22.97
N TYR A 5 -45.32 6.32 -22.89
CA TYR A 5 -43.95 5.72 -22.94
C TYR A 5 -43.04 6.72 -22.12
N VAL A 6 -41.76 6.52 -21.77
CA VAL A 6 -40.57 6.33 -22.62
C VAL A 6 -39.41 5.86 -21.73
N VAL A 7 -38.78 4.75 -22.10
CA VAL A 7 -37.45 4.32 -21.64
C VAL A 7 -36.44 4.76 -22.69
N VAL A 8 -35.40 5.49 -22.30
CA VAL A 8 -34.30 5.87 -23.19
C VAL A 8 -33.32 4.70 -23.26
N GLY A 9 -33.33 4.00 -24.40
CA GLY A 9 -32.37 2.96 -24.72
C GLY A 9 -31.09 3.55 -25.29
N CYS A 10 -29.95 3.21 -24.68
CA CYS A 10 -28.63 3.44 -25.26
C CYS A 10 -28.25 2.22 -26.11
N LYS A 11 -27.96 2.43 -27.39
CA LYS A 11 -27.61 1.39 -28.35
C LYS A 11 -26.18 0.90 -28.10
N LEU A 12 -26.03 -0.33 -27.63
CA LEU A 12 -24.77 -1.07 -27.72
C LEU A 12 -24.58 -1.52 -29.18
N VAL A 13 -23.51 -1.05 -29.83
CA VAL A 13 -23.06 -1.59 -31.11
C VAL A 13 -21.99 -2.63 -30.79
N ALA A 14 -22.35 -3.91 -30.86
CA ALA A 14 -21.41 -5.02 -30.81
C ALA A 14 -20.91 -5.29 -32.24
N VAL A 15 -19.61 -5.09 -32.48
CA VAL A 15 -18.95 -5.50 -33.73
C VAL A 15 -18.41 -6.91 -33.52
N LEU A 16 -19.11 -7.90 -34.08
CA LEU A 16 -18.62 -9.27 -34.24
C LEU A 16 -17.74 -9.34 -35.48
N LEU A 17 -16.43 -9.54 -35.32
CA LEU A 17 -15.53 -9.92 -36.41
C LEU A 17 -15.52 -11.44 -36.54
N LEU A 18 -16.34 -11.95 -37.46
CA LEU A 18 -16.29 -13.34 -37.93
C LEU A 18 -15.19 -13.45 -39.00
N TRP A 19 -14.07 -14.08 -38.64
CA TRP A 19 -13.10 -14.55 -39.62
C TRP A 19 -13.62 -15.85 -40.26
N LEU A 20 -14.19 -15.73 -41.46
CA LEU A 20 -14.51 -16.87 -42.32
C LEU A 20 -13.22 -17.29 -43.04
N GLY A 21 -12.69 -18.44 -42.64
CA GLY A 21 -11.62 -19.12 -43.36
C GLY A 21 -12.08 -19.53 -44.76
N SER A 22 -11.27 -19.21 -45.76
CA SER A 22 -11.43 -19.73 -47.12
C SER A 22 -10.22 -20.60 -47.46
N SER A 23 -10.51 -21.88 -47.68
CA SER A 23 -9.59 -22.87 -48.25
C SER A 23 -9.63 -22.78 -49.77
N ALA A 24 -8.47 -22.61 -50.41
CA ALA A 24 -8.19 -23.06 -51.77
C ALA A 24 -6.67 -23.06 -51.99
N GLY A 25 -6.11 -24.22 -52.33
CA GLY A 25 -4.72 -24.33 -52.78
C GLY A 25 -4.60 -24.21 -54.30
N ASP A 26 -3.45 -23.77 -54.81
CA ASP A 26 -2.50 -24.63 -55.55
C ASP A 26 -1.14 -23.92 -55.80
N LYS A 27 -0.16 -24.73 -56.20
CA LYS A 27 1.32 -24.57 -56.25
C LYS A 27 1.90 -23.41 -57.09
N HIS A 28 3.03 -22.81 -56.67
CA HIS A 28 4.43 -23.12 -57.08
C HIS A 28 5.42 -21.94 -56.84
N ALA A 29 6.66 -22.32 -56.48
CA ALA A 29 7.95 -21.65 -56.73
C ALA A 29 8.38 -20.40 -55.92
N GLY A 30 9.19 -20.66 -54.87
CA GLY A 30 10.53 -20.10 -54.67
C GLY A 30 10.72 -18.58 -54.55
N ARG A 31 11.00 -18.11 -53.33
CA ARG A 31 12.20 -17.31 -53.01
C ARG A 31 12.36 -17.16 -51.51
N ALA A 32 13.56 -17.48 -51.04
CA ALA A 32 14.02 -17.16 -49.70
C ALA A 32 14.06 -15.64 -49.54
N HIS A 33 13.36 -15.15 -48.52
CA HIS A 33 13.72 -13.91 -47.84
C HIS A 33 13.69 -14.22 -46.35
N ALA A 34 14.88 -14.28 -45.77
CA ALA A 34 15.07 -14.22 -44.33
C ALA A 34 14.35 -12.96 -43.84
N ALA A 35 13.34 -13.14 -43.01
CA ALA A 35 12.85 -12.06 -42.18
C ALA A 35 13.95 -11.82 -41.14
N GLU A 36 14.62 -10.67 -41.25
CA GLU A 36 15.46 -10.14 -40.20
C GLU A 36 14.59 -10.05 -38.93
N HIS A 37 14.79 -11.00 -38.02
CA HIS A 37 14.54 -10.72 -36.62
C HIS A 37 15.51 -9.61 -36.25
N GLN A 38 15.00 -8.39 -36.15
CA GLN A 38 15.64 -7.37 -35.32
C GLN A 38 15.70 -7.92 -33.90
N GLU A 39 16.82 -8.54 -33.57
CA GLU A 39 17.28 -8.61 -32.19
C GLU A 39 17.36 -7.18 -31.68
N HIS A 40 16.36 -6.76 -30.90
CA HIS A 40 16.52 -5.61 -30.02
C HIS A 40 17.57 -6.00 -28.97
N THR A 41 18.83 -5.80 -29.30
CA THR A 41 19.92 -5.77 -28.32
C THR A 41 19.73 -4.54 -27.45
N ALA A 42 18.89 -4.65 -26.41
CA ALA A 42 18.69 -3.61 -25.40
C ALA A 42 19.86 -3.66 -24.39
N HIS A 43 20.98 -3.05 -24.76
CA HIS A 43 22.14 -2.83 -23.89
C HIS A 43 22.27 -1.35 -23.45
N GLY A 44 21.21 -0.55 -23.62
CA GLY A 44 21.17 0.85 -23.20
C GLY A 44 20.68 1.01 -21.74
N PRO A 45 21.14 2.04 -21.02
CA PRO A 45 20.55 2.43 -19.74
C PRO A 45 19.09 2.88 -19.94
N ALA A 46 18.20 2.48 -19.03
CA ALA A 46 16.76 2.75 -19.14
C ALA A 46 16.43 4.26 -19.23
N GLY A 47 15.61 4.64 -20.20
CA GLY A 47 15.06 5.99 -20.31
C GLY A 47 14.07 6.32 -19.20
N LEU A 48 13.74 7.61 -19.03
CA LEU A 48 12.72 8.03 -18.06
C LEU A 48 11.32 7.53 -18.43
N GLU A 49 11.05 7.39 -19.72
CA GLU A 49 9.87 6.77 -20.29
C GLU A 49 9.70 5.28 -19.94
N GLU A 50 10.78 4.61 -19.53
CA GLU A 50 10.78 3.21 -19.08
C GLU A 50 10.62 3.08 -17.56
N VAL A 51 10.41 4.19 -16.84
CA VAL A 51 10.18 4.21 -15.40
C VAL A 51 8.70 4.46 -15.12
N VAL A 52 8.08 3.54 -14.38
CA VAL A 52 6.73 3.71 -13.82
C VAL A 52 6.87 4.18 -12.39
N LEU A 53 6.36 5.39 -12.12
CA LEU A 53 6.32 6.00 -10.80
C LEU A 53 4.96 5.74 -10.17
N LEU A 54 4.93 5.04 -9.03
CA LEU A 54 3.71 4.68 -8.31
C LEU A 54 3.61 5.45 -7.01
N ILE A 55 2.58 6.27 -6.88
CA ILE A 55 2.28 7.03 -5.68
C ILE A 55 1.28 6.25 -4.83
N GLN A 56 1.76 5.66 -3.75
CA GLN A 56 0.94 5.01 -2.74
C GLN A 56 0.03 6.04 -2.08
N SER A 57 -1.27 5.89 -2.31
CA SER A 57 -2.30 6.87 -1.93
C SER A 57 -3.66 6.17 -1.78
N GLN A 58 -4.58 6.83 -1.08
CA GLN A 58 -5.94 6.33 -0.83
C GLN A 58 -7.01 7.31 -1.37
N ARG A 59 -8.24 6.84 -1.54
CA ARG A 59 -9.35 7.63 -2.13
C ARG A 59 -9.81 8.81 -1.28
N ASN A 60 -9.46 8.86 0.01
CA ASN A 60 -9.78 10.00 0.85
C ASN A 60 -9.24 11.29 0.22
N THR A 61 -10.04 12.36 0.27
CA THR A 61 -9.72 13.64 -0.40
C THR A 61 -8.39 14.25 0.01
N PHE A 62 -7.92 14.00 1.24
CA PHE A 62 -6.61 14.46 1.69
C PHE A 62 -5.50 13.75 0.89
N HIS A 63 -5.47 12.42 0.94
CA HIS A 63 -4.48 11.58 0.25
C HIS A 63 -4.53 11.78 -1.28
N ALA A 64 -5.72 11.75 -1.87
CA ALA A 64 -5.90 11.94 -3.30
C ALA A 64 -5.36 13.30 -3.80
N ARG A 65 -5.57 14.38 -3.04
CA ARG A 65 -5.04 15.72 -3.40
C ARG A 65 -3.51 15.77 -3.33
N HIS A 66 -2.92 15.23 -2.26
CA HIS A 66 -1.47 15.19 -2.10
C HIS A 66 -0.81 14.36 -3.21
N ALA A 67 -1.39 13.20 -3.53
CA ALA A 67 -0.93 12.33 -4.60
C ALA A 67 -1.03 12.99 -5.98
N ALA A 68 -2.16 13.67 -6.27
CA ALA A 68 -2.33 14.41 -7.52
C ALA A 68 -1.33 15.57 -7.66
N GLN A 69 -1.08 16.31 -6.57
CA GLN A 69 -0.05 17.35 -6.57
C GLN A 69 1.34 16.76 -6.86
N ARG A 70 1.70 15.66 -6.18
CA ARG A 70 2.97 14.96 -6.40
C ARG A 70 3.13 14.51 -7.86
N LYS A 71 2.07 13.99 -8.47
CA LYS A 71 2.05 13.61 -9.90
C LYS A 71 2.32 14.78 -10.83
N VAL A 72 1.69 15.95 -10.58
CA VAL A 72 1.95 17.16 -11.38
C VAL A 72 3.40 17.61 -11.26
N GLU A 73 3.96 17.61 -10.04
CA GLU A 73 5.36 17.98 -9.80
C GLU A 73 6.35 17.06 -10.55
N LEU A 74 6.11 15.74 -10.56
CA LEU A 74 6.93 14.78 -11.29
C LEU A 74 6.86 14.99 -12.80
N LEU A 75 5.67 15.18 -13.36
CA LEU A 75 5.47 15.39 -14.79
C LEU A 75 6.08 16.73 -15.26
N GLN A 76 5.97 17.77 -14.42
CA GLN A 76 6.61 19.05 -14.68
C GLN A 76 8.14 18.91 -14.70
N GLN A 77 8.73 18.23 -13.71
CA GLN A 77 10.16 17.96 -13.68
C GLN A 77 10.64 17.14 -14.90
N ALA A 78 9.87 16.13 -15.32
CA ALA A 78 10.18 15.35 -16.54
C ALA A 78 10.22 16.25 -17.79
N THR A 79 9.26 17.16 -17.91
CA THR A 79 9.20 18.14 -19.02
C THR A 79 10.43 19.06 -19.02
N GLU A 80 10.85 19.54 -17.85
CA GLU A 80 12.02 20.42 -17.69
C GLU A 80 13.35 19.72 -18.00
N LEU A 81 13.45 18.42 -17.71
CA LEU A 81 14.62 17.61 -18.04
C LEU A 81 14.78 17.39 -19.55
N GLY A 82 13.70 17.55 -20.34
CA GLY A 82 13.69 17.31 -21.78
C GLY A 82 13.97 15.85 -22.15
N GLN A 83 13.84 14.92 -21.19
CA GLN A 83 13.92 13.48 -21.40
C GLN A 83 12.49 12.91 -21.58
N GLY A 84 12.37 11.62 -21.89
CA GLY A 84 11.05 10.98 -22.06
C GLY A 84 10.13 11.19 -20.84
N VAL A 85 8.82 11.02 -21.04
CA VAL A 85 7.83 11.26 -19.98
C VAL A 85 7.57 9.95 -19.24
N PRO A 86 7.77 9.87 -17.92
CA PRO A 86 7.50 8.65 -17.15
C PRO A 86 5.99 8.44 -17.01
N VAL A 87 5.58 7.20 -16.81
CA VAL A 87 4.21 6.89 -16.39
C VAL A 87 4.09 7.17 -14.90
N VAL A 88 3.15 8.04 -14.50
CA VAL A 88 2.88 8.34 -13.08
C VAL A 88 1.48 7.88 -12.68
N LEU A 89 1.42 6.90 -11.79
CA LEU A 89 0.20 6.22 -11.34
C LEU A 89 -0.14 6.60 -9.89
N LEU A 90 -1.43 6.76 -9.62
CA LEU A 90 -1.96 6.91 -8.27
C LEU A 90 -2.63 5.58 -7.89
N LEU A 91 -2.18 4.97 -6.80
CA LEU A 91 -2.59 3.60 -6.46
C LEU A 91 -4.11 3.48 -6.29
N HIS A 92 -4.76 4.49 -5.71
CA HIS A 92 -6.21 4.55 -5.52
C HIS A 92 -7.05 4.70 -6.81
N GLU A 93 -6.41 4.99 -7.94
CA GLU A 93 -7.04 5.11 -9.27
C GLU A 93 -6.87 3.85 -10.14
N LEU A 94 -6.06 2.86 -9.72
CA LEU A 94 -5.79 1.66 -10.52
C LEU A 94 -7.02 0.76 -10.67
N SER A 95 -7.82 0.63 -9.61
CA SER A 95 -9.04 -0.17 -9.61
C SER A 95 -10.02 0.28 -8.51
N ASP A 96 -11.21 -0.33 -8.50
CA ASP A 96 -12.19 -0.20 -7.41
C ASP A 96 -11.89 -1.10 -6.20
N TYR A 97 -10.83 -1.91 -6.26
CA TYR A 97 -10.40 -2.72 -5.14
C TYR A 97 -9.54 -1.89 -4.18
N GLU A 98 -10.11 -1.54 -3.03
CA GLU A 98 -9.43 -0.74 -2.02
C GLU A 98 -8.08 -1.36 -1.59
N GLY A 99 -7.99 -2.70 -1.55
CA GLY A 99 -6.78 -3.41 -1.12
C GLY A 99 -5.54 -3.15 -1.98
N ASP A 100 -5.66 -2.51 -3.15
CA ASP A 100 -4.51 -2.06 -3.93
C ASP A 100 -3.57 -1.16 -3.12
N TRP A 101 -4.07 -0.47 -2.08
CA TRP A 101 -3.25 0.36 -1.19
C TRP A 101 -2.07 -0.40 -0.55
N SER A 102 -2.18 -1.74 -0.42
CA SER A 102 -1.13 -2.62 0.11
C SER A 102 -0.18 -3.18 -0.97
N ILE A 103 -0.23 -2.65 -2.20
CA ILE A 103 0.71 -2.85 -3.32
C ILE A 103 0.74 -4.27 -3.89
N LEU A 104 0.83 -5.33 -3.07
CA LEU A 104 0.83 -6.72 -3.54
C LEU A 104 -0.39 -7.02 -4.43
N PRO A 105 -1.64 -6.64 -4.06
CA PRO A 105 -2.79 -6.90 -4.92
C PRO A 105 -2.73 -6.19 -6.28
N ALA A 106 -1.98 -5.09 -6.38
CA ALA A 106 -1.84 -4.33 -7.61
C ALA A 106 -0.80 -4.91 -8.58
N LEU A 107 0.14 -5.75 -8.12
CA LEU A 107 1.24 -6.25 -8.97
C LEU A 107 0.77 -6.97 -10.25
N PRO A 108 -0.28 -7.84 -10.23
CA PRO A 108 -0.81 -8.45 -11.45
C PRO A 108 -1.29 -7.43 -12.48
N HIS A 109 -1.94 -6.35 -12.04
CA HIS A 109 -2.36 -5.26 -12.93
C HIS A 109 -1.13 -4.56 -13.50
N LEU A 110 -0.17 -4.18 -12.65
CA LEU A 110 1.03 -3.46 -13.07
C LEU A 110 1.85 -4.25 -14.10
N SER A 111 2.00 -5.55 -13.87
CA SER A 111 2.68 -6.46 -14.79
C SER A 111 1.96 -6.52 -16.15
N ALA A 112 0.64 -6.71 -16.14
CA ALA A 112 -0.14 -6.85 -17.36
C ALA A 112 -0.16 -5.59 -18.24
N PHE A 113 -0.21 -4.39 -17.62
CA PHE A 113 -0.34 -3.14 -18.36
C PHE A 113 0.98 -2.45 -18.69
N TYR A 114 2.01 -2.61 -17.84
CA TYR A 114 3.26 -1.86 -17.98
C TYR A 114 4.50 -2.75 -18.09
N GLY A 115 4.40 -4.06 -17.82
CA GLY A 115 5.55 -4.97 -17.79
C GLY A 115 6.26 -5.17 -19.13
N GLN A 116 5.68 -4.76 -20.26
CA GLN A 116 6.35 -4.82 -21.57
C GLN A 116 7.11 -3.55 -21.93
N SER A 117 6.74 -2.41 -21.33
CA SER A 117 7.30 -1.09 -21.66
C SER A 117 8.17 -0.51 -20.55
N ALA A 118 7.99 -0.97 -19.31
CA ALA A 118 8.76 -0.54 -18.17
C ALA A 118 10.05 -1.37 -18.02
N SER A 119 11.12 -0.71 -17.64
CA SER A 119 12.32 -1.32 -17.07
C SER A 119 12.30 -1.29 -15.54
N TRP A 120 11.64 -0.29 -14.95
CA TRP A 120 11.59 -0.05 -13.50
C TRP A 120 10.21 0.37 -13.01
N PHE A 121 9.87 -0.09 -11.81
CA PHE A 121 8.72 0.37 -11.03
C PHE A 121 9.24 0.99 -9.73
N PHE A 122 9.03 2.29 -9.56
CA PHE A 122 9.48 3.05 -8.39
C PHE A 122 8.28 3.47 -7.56
N PHE A 123 8.21 2.97 -6.34
CA PHE A 123 7.12 3.16 -5.38
C PHE A 123 7.50 4.26 -4.40
N ILE A 124 6.60 5.22 -4.22
CA ILE A 124 6.77 6.35 -3.32
C ILE A 124 5.49 6.63 -2.54
N GLU A 125 5.61 7.20 -1.35
CA GLU A 125 4.47 7.79 -0.65
C GLU A 125 4.13 9.17 -1.24
N GLU A 126 2.89 9.63 -1.05
CA GLU A 126 2.44 10.96 -1.48
C GLU A 126 3.29 12.12 -0.89
N GLY A 127 3.90 11.91 0.28
CA GLY A 127 4.83 12.85 0.94
C GLY A 127 6.27 12.80 0.42
N THR A 128 6.64 11.83 -0.41
CA THR A 128 8.01 11.65 -0.91
C THR A 128 8.26 12.54 -2.13
N ARG A 129 9.24 13.44 -2.02
CA ARG A 129 9.76 14.23 -3.13
C ARG A 129 10.84 13.44 -3.85
N VAL A 130 10.87 13.53 -5.16
CA VAL A 130 11.83 12.83 -6.02
C VAL A 130 12.57 13.84 -6.89
N THR A 131 13.87 13.65 -7.05
CA THR A 131 14.70 14.31 -8.05
C THR A 131 14.92 13.33 -9.20
N LEU A 132 14.13 13.45 -10.27
CA LEU A 132 14.11 12.47 -11.37
C LEU A 132 15.48 12.24 -12.02
N SER A 133 16.31 13.28 -12.17
CA SER A 133 17.66 13.12 -12.72
C SER A 133 18.56 12.25 -11.83
N ALA A 134 18.49 12.43 -10.52
CA ALA A 134 19.23 11.63 -9.56
C ALA A 134 18.67 10.19 -9.47
N LEU A 135 17.34 10.03 -9.54
CA LEU A 135 16.71 8.71 -9.62
C LEU A 135 17.23 7.92 -10.83
N LEU A 136 17.28 8.52 -12.02
CA LEU A 136 17.80 7.85 -13.22
C LEU A 136 19.27 7.46 -13.07
N GLN A 137 20.10 8.35 -12.52
CA GLN A 137 21.51 8.03 -12.25
C GLN A 137 21.67 6.81 -11.34
N VAL A 138 20.78 6.67 -10.34
CA VAL A 138 20.75 5.50 -9.46
C VAL A 138 20.35 4.24 -10.23
N LEU A 139 19.24 4.29 -10.98
CA LEU A 139 18.69 3.14 -11.70
C LEU A 139 19.63 2.64 -12.80
N HIS A 140 20.40 3.52 -13.45
CA HIS A 140 21.40 3.17 -14.46
C HIS A 140 22.56 2.32 -13.94
N ARG A 141 22.73 2.20 -12.62
CA ARG A 141 23.77 1.32 -12.03
C ARG A 141 23.40 -0.15 -12.05
N TYR A 142 22.12 -0.48 -12.31
CA TYR A 142 21.59 -1.84 -12.17
C TYR A 142 21.15 -2.38 -13.53
N GLN A 143 21.44 -3.65 -13.80
CA GLN A 143 21.09 -4.29 -15.06
C GLN A 143 19.59 -4.58 -15.12
N VAL A 144 18.90 -4.07 -16.14
CA VAL A 144 17.42 -4.16 -16.28
C VAL A 144 16.90 -5.59 -16.45
N GLN A 145 17.75 -6.53 -16.87
CA GLN A 145 17.40 -7.94 -17.08
C GLN A 145 17.51 -8.80 -15.81
N GLU A 146 18.05 -8.23 -14.73
CA GLU A 146 18.22 -8.92 -13.45
C GLU A 146 17.08 -8.54 -12.49
N GLU A 147 16.85 -9.40 -11.49
CA GLU A 147 15.87 -9.14 -10.43
C GLU A 147 16.46 -8.22 -9.36
N TRP A 148 15.92 -7.00 -9.24
CA TRP A 148 16.37 -6.01 -8.29
C TRP A 148 15.24 -5.58 -7.37
N PHE A 149 15.51 -5.65 -6.07
CA PHE A 149 14.71 -5.03 -5.03
C PHE A 149 15.57 -3.95 -4.36
N LEU A 150 15.27 -2.68 -4.64
CA LEU A 150 16.10 -1.54 -4.25
C LEU A 150 15.40 -0.70 -3.19
N GLY A 151 16.11 -0.25 -2.17
CA GLY A 151 15.51 0.61 -1.14
C GLY A 151 16.52 1.08 -0.09
N LYS A 152 16.07 2.00 0.77
CA LYS A 152 16.77 2.29 2.02
C LYS A 152 16.38 1.22 3.05
N PRO A 153 17.33 0.42 3.56
CA PRO A 153 17.00 -0.67 4.48
C PRO A 153 16.62 -0.13 5.86
N LEU A 154 15.54 -0.69 6.41
CA LEU A 154 15.18 -0.61 7.81
C LEU A 154 15.37 -1.99 8.46
N TYR A 155 15.68 -1.97 9.74
CA TYR A 155 15.83 -3.14 10.60
C TYR A 155 15.01 -2.91 11.87
N ASP A 156 14.52 -3.99 12.45
CA ASP A 156 13.90 -3.93 13.76
C ASP A 156 15.00 -4.00 14.83
N ASP A 157 15.01 -3.04 15.75
CA ASP A 157 15.88 -3.08 16.93
C ASP A 157 15.39 -4.16 17.93
N GLU A 158 14.07 -4.37 17.98
CA GLU A 158 13.39 -5.36 18.81
C GLU A 158 12.09 -5.85 18.16
N ALA A 159 11.68 -7.09 18.47
CA ALA A 159 10.44 -7.67 17.95
C ALA A 159 9.23 -7.04 18.66
N SER A 160 8.70 -5.96 18.09
CA SER A 160 7.55 -5.23 18.63
C SER A 160 6.24 -6.03 18.54
N ILE A 161 6.08 -6.89 17.53
CA ILE A 161 4.91 -7.77 17.33
C ILE A 161 5.36 -9.20 17.03
N ILE A 162 5.82 -9.89 18.07
CA ILE A 162 6.50 -11.20 18.04
C ILE A 162 5.79 -12.28 17.20
N HIS A 163 4.46 -12.24 17.06
CA HIS A 163 3.67 -13.27 16.37
C HIS A 163 3.40 -13.00 14.88
N HIS A 164 3.84 -11.86 14.36
CA HIS A 164 3.64 -11.48 12.95
C HIS A 164 4.94 -11.41 12.15
N TYR A 165 6.10 -11.38 12.81
CA TYR A 165 7.40 -11.23 12.15
C TYR A 165 8.10 -12.57 11.95
N ALA A 166 8.51 -12.82 10.70
CA ALA A 166 9.55 -13.79 10.44
C ALA A 166 10.86 -13.29 11.10
N PHE A 167 11.72 -14.19 11.55
CA PHE A 167 13.03 -13.83 12.13
C PHE A 167 12.99 -13.05 13.46
N SER A 168 11.94 -13.21 14.28
CA SER A 168 11.86 -12.61 15.62
C SER A 168 13.05 -12.95 16.55
N GLU A 169 13.84 -13.97 16.20
CA GLU A 169 15.03 -14.42 16.93
C GLU A 169 16.36 -13.87 16.35
N ASP A 170 16.37 -13.32 15.12
CA ASP A 170 17.56 -12.75 14.45
C ASP A 170 17.16 -11.53 13.58
N LEU A 171 16.83 -10.43 14.26
CA LEU A 171 16.27 -9.22 13.67
C LEU A 171 17.23 -8.47 12.71
N GLY A 172 18.54 -8.70 12.83
CA GLY A 172 19.54 -8.11 11.94
C GLY A 172 19.68 -8.81 10.59
N SER A 173 19.12 -10.01 10.45
CA SER A 173 19.27 -10.85 9.25
C SER A 173 18.34 -10.46 8.09
N PHE A 174 17.32 -9.66 8.38
CA PHE A 174 16.25 -9.31 7.46
C PHE A 174 16.01 -7.79 7.46
N SER A 175 15.96 -7.19 6.27
CA SER A 175 15.63 -5.78 6.10
C SER A 175 14.46 -5.60 5.15
N TYR A 176 13.73 -4.53 5.36
CA TYR A 176 12.61 -4.11 4.55
C TYR A 176 12.78 -2.62 4.15
N PRO A 177 12.16 -2.17 3.05
CA PRO A 177 12.39 -0.83 2.55
C PRO A 177 11.73 0.21 3.47
N ASP A 178 12.40 1.35 3.63
CA ASP A 178 11.79 2.57 4.16
C ASP A 178 10.82 3.16 3.10
N PRO A 179 9.50 3.07 3.29
CA PRO A 179 8.54 3.53 2.29
C PRO A 179 8.63 5.05 2.05
N ALA A 180 8.97 5.82 3.10
CA ALA A 180 9.10 7.27 3.01
C ALA A 180 10.28 7.70 2.11
N ALA A 181 11.32 6.88 2.02
CA ALA A 181 12.46 7.10 1.13
C ALA A 181 12.21 6.62 -0.32
N GLY A 182 11.13 5.87 -0.56
CA GLY A 182 10.86 5.21 -1.82
C GLY A 182 11.71 3.95 -2.06
N TRP A 183 11.22 3.09 -2.94
CA TRP A 183 11.85 1.80 -3.26
C TRP A 183 11.51 1.37 -4.68
N ALA A 184 12.31 0.48 -5.27
CA ALA A 184 12.17 0.08 -6.67
C ALA A 184 12.15 -1.45 -6.85
N LEU A 185 11.42 -1.88 -7.88
CA LEU A 185 11.51 -3.21 -8.45
C LEU A 185 11.93 -3.11 -9.92
N SER A 186 12.82 -4.00 -10.36
CA SER A 186 13.00 -4.23 -11.79
C SER A 186 11.81 -4.99 -12.35
N THR A 187 11.56 -4.82 -13.65
CA THR A 187 10.46 -5.51 -14.35
C THR A 187 10.50 -7.04 -14.24
N PRO A 188 11.66 -7.73 -14.39
CA PRO A 188 11.72 -9.19 -14.19
C PRO A 188 11.23 -9.63 -12.82
N LEU A 189 11.62 -8.89 -11.76
CA LEU A 189 11.18 -9.19 -10.41
C LEU A 189 9.67 -8.96 -10.27
N LEU A 190 9.15 -7.82 -10.73
CA LEU A 190 7.71 -7.54 -10.65
C LEU A 190 6.87 -8.59 -11.38
N GLN A 191 7.31 -9.06 -12.55
CA GLN A 191 6.64 -10.11 -13.31
C GLN A 191 6.60 -11.43 -12.55
N ARG A 192 7.72 -11.88 -11.97
CA ARG A 192 7.77 -13.09 -11.13
C ARG A 192 6.80 -13.00 -9.96
N LEU A 193 6.75 -11.85 -9.28
CA LEU A 193 5.84 -11.63 -8.15
C LEU A 193 4.37 -11.66 -8.61
N ALA A 194 4.05 -10.99 -9.72
CA ALA A 194 2.70 -10.97 -10.29
C ALA A 194 2.21 -12.38 -10.68
N GLU A 195 3.05 -13.17 -11.34
CA GLU A 195 2.74 -14.57 -11.69
C GLU A 195 2.49 -15.42 -10.45
N ARG A 196 3.30 -15.24 -9.40
CA ARG A 196 3.13 -15.94 -8.13
C ARG A 196 1.80 -15.61 -7.47
N ILE A 197 1.36 -14.34 -7.49
CA ILE A 197 0.04 -13.93 -6.94
C ILE A 197 -1.10 -14.54 -7.75
N GLN A 198 -0.97 -14.59 -9.07
CA GLN A 198 -1.99 -15.19 -9.94
C GLN A 198 -2.13 -16.71 -9.73
N TYR A 199 -1.01 -17.41 -9.52
CA TYR A 199 -1.02 -18.86 -9.28
C TYR A 199 -1.37 -19.23 -7.84
N LYS A 200 -0.88 -18.45 -6.88
CA LYS A 200 -1.07 -18.65 -5.45
C LYS A 200 -1.60 -17.35 -4.84
N SER A 201 -2.90 -17.34 -4.59
CA SER A 201 -3.57 -16.21 -3.93
C SER A 201 -2.84 -15.83 -2.65
N LEU A 202 -2.85 -14.54 -2.34
CA LEU A 202 -2.32 -14.03 -1.07
C LEU A 202 -2.99 -14.76 0.11
N LYS A 203 -2.21 -15.03 1.16
CA LYS A 203 -2.67 -15.82 2.32
C LYS A 203 -3.78 -15.11 3.12
N SER A 204 -3.86 -13.78 3.00
CA SER A 204 -4.74 -12.90 3.75
C SER A 204 -5.17 -11.76 2.83
N ASP A 205 -6.40 -11.29 2.99
CA ASP A 205 -6.94 -10.06 2.40
C ASP A 205 -6.65 -8.82 3.27
N PHE A 206 -5.97 -9.01 4.39
CA PHE A 206 -5.56 -7.97 5.33
C PHE A 206 -4.02 -7.94 5.47
N THR A 207 -3.48 -6.71 5.52
CA THR A 207 -2.06 -6.39 5.70
C THR A 207 -1.89 -5.63 7.02
N ILE A 208 -0.95 -6.08 7.85
CA ILE A 208 -0.64 -5.50 9.17
C ILE A 208 0.61 -4.63 9.08
N ASP A 209 1.68 -5.20 8.51
CA ASP A 209 2.95 -4.50 8.30
C ASP A 209 3.35 -4.61 6.83
N LEU A 210 2.88 -3.66 6.05
CA LEU A 210 3.05 -3.63 4.61
C LEU A 210 4.50 -3.79 4.16
N LYS A 211 5.41 -3.01 4.73
CA LYS A 211 6.83 -2.98 4.33
C LYS A 211 7.50 -4.32 4.63
N HIS A 212 7.22 -4.91 5.79
CA HIS A 212 7.77 -6.21 6.17
C HIS A 212 7.13 -7.33 5.33
N GLU A 213 5.81 -7.32 5.14
CA GLU A 213 5.09 -8.31 4.33
C GLU A 213 5.54 -8.32 2.87
N ILE A 214 5.76 -7.14 2.25
CA ILE A 214 6.32 -7.02 0.90
C ILE A 214 7.71 -7.64 0.84
N ALA A 215 8.60 -7.24 1.75
CA ALA A 215 9.97 -7.75 1.77
C ALA A 215 9.98 -9.29 1.95
N LEU A 216 9.11 -9.82 2.82
CA LEU A 216 9.03 -11.25 3.09
C LEU A 216 8.46 -12.01 1.89
N TYR A 217 7.47 -11.40 1.21
CA TYR A 217 6.91 -11.94 -0.02
C TYR A 217 7.99 -12.02 -1.11
N ILE A 218 8.77 -10.96 -1.31
CA ILE A 218 9.87 -10.90 -2.29
C ILE A 218 10.96 -11.91 -1.97
N TRP A 219 11.38 -12.01 -0.70
CA TRP A 219 12.46 -12.90 -0.27
C TRP A 219 12.14 -14.38 -0.49
N GLU A 220 10.86 -14.77 -0.39
CA GLU A 220 10.38 -16.13 -0.71
C GLU A 220 11.22 -17.24 -0.08
N GLU A 221 11.34 -17.26 1.24
CA GLU A 221 12.11 -18.32 1.94
C GLU A 221 13.57 -18.45 1.44
N GLY A 222 14.14 -17.39 0.88
CA GLY A 222 15.49 -17.34 0.34
C GLY A 222 15.60 -17.57 -1.17
N ASN A 223 14.49 -17.81 -1.87
CA ASN A 223 14.48 -18.03 -3.31
C ASN A 223 14.44 -16.72 -4.12
N GLY A 224 14.07 -15.60 -3.51
CA GLY A 224 14.07 -14.29 -4.13
C GLY A 224 15.18 -13.35 -3.62
N PRO A 225 15.35 -12.18 -4.26
CA PRO A 225 16.39 -11.25 -3.90
C PRO A 225 16.13 -10.63 -2.53
N LYS A 226 17.22 -10.34 -1.82
CA LYS A 226 17.18 -9.48 -0.63
C LYS A 226 17.13 -8.01 -1.05
N LEU A 227 16.68 -7.15 -0.13
CA LEU A 227 16.73 -5.72 -0.33
C LEU A 227 18.18 -5.26 -0.54
N THR A 228 18.42 -4.56 -1.65
CA THR A 228 19.69 -3.93 -1.98
C THR A 228 19.66 -2.49 -1.52
N ALA A 229 20.62 -2.12 -0.66
CA ALA A 229 20.71 -0.78 -0.09
C ALA A 229 21.04 0.27 -1.15
N VAL A 230 20.25 1.34 -1.19
CA VAL A 230 20.46 2.52 -2.05
C VAL A 230 20.64 3.76 -1.18
N PRO A 231 21.88 4.25 -0.99
CA PRO A 231 22.16 5.42 -0.15
C PRO A 231 21.48 6.72 -0.60
N GLU A 232 21.19 6.84 -1.89
CA GLU A 232 20.55 8.03 -2.47
C GLU A 232 19.04 8.06 -2.22
N PHE A 233 18.43 6.97 -1.75
CA PHE A 233 17.04 6.99 -1.30
C PHE A 233 17.01 7.46 0.15
N CYS A 234 16.57 8.70 0.37
CA CYS A 234 16.64 9.36 1.66
C CYS A 234 15.27 9.74 2.18
N THR A 235 15.14 9.72 3.50
CA THR A 235 13.99 10.31 4.22
C THR A 235 14.28 11.76 4.57
N GLU A 236 15.52 12.05 4.98
CA GLU A 236 15.99 13.38 5.36
C GLU A 236 16.75 14.05 4.22
N THR A 237 16.76 15.39 4.19
CA THR A 237 17.54 16.15 3.22
C THR A 237 19.04 16.03 3.54
N ARG A 238 19.80 15.46 2.62
CA ARG A 238 21.27 15.35 2.65
C ARG A 238 21.83 15.55 1.24
N ASP A 239 23.14 15.71 1.14
CA ASP A 239 23.82 15.77 -0.16
C ASP A 239 23.61 14.45 -0.93
N ASN A 240 23.41 14.56 -2.25
CA ASN A 240 23.25 13.42 -3.19
C ASN A 240 21.98 12.56 -3.00
N CYS A 241 20.94 13.06 -2.35
CA CYS A 241 19.66 12.35 -2.25
C CYS A 241 18.83 12.47 -3.55
N ALA A 242 18.38 11.32 -4.04
CA ALA A 242 17.39 11.20 -5.11
C ALA A 242 15.96 11.34 -4.59
N THR A 243 15.72 11.01 -3.32
CA THR A 243 14.43 11.21 -2.66
C THR A 243 14.59 11.91 -1.32
N THR A 244 13.52 12.58 -0.89
CA THR A 244 13.39 13.13 0.47
C THR A 244 11.93 13.01 0.88
N PHE A 245 11.67 12.91 2.18
CA PHE A 245 10.31 12.85 2.68
C PHE A 245 9.95 14.14 3.41
N THR A 246 8.84 14.74 3.02
CA THR A 246 8.27 15.87 3.76
C THR A 246 7.00 15.40 4.44
N SER A 247 7.14 14.87 5.65
CA SER A 247 6.01 14.72 6.57
C SER A 247 6.18 15.70 7.70
N TYR A 248 5.38 16.76 7.63
CA TYR A 248 4.86 17.36 8.84
C TYR A 248 3.42 16.90 8.93
N LEU A 249 3.01 16.39 10.09
CA LEU A 249 1.59 16.36 10.43
C LEU A 249 1.05 17.75 10.07
N PRO A 250 -0.07 17.85 9.33
CA PRO A 250 -0.62 19.16 9.02
C PRO A 250 -0.76 19.94 10.32
N ASN A 251 -0.57 21.27 10.28
CA ASN A 251 -0.88 22.07 11.45
C ASN A 251 -2.40 21.93 11.71
N CYS A 252 -2.74 21.02 12.64
CA CYS A 252 -4.11 20.66 12.97
C CYS A 252 -4.82 21.75 13.80
N GLY A 253 -4.15 22.87 14.07
CA GLY A 253 -4.66 23.94 14.92
C GLY A 253 -4.55 23.60 16.40
N ASP A 254 -5.45 24.19 17.20
CA ASP A 254 -5.50 23.97 18.64
C ASP A 254 -5.90 22.52 18.97
N PRO A 255 -5.32 21.92 20.03
CA PRO A 255 -5.71 20.59 20.48
C PRO A 255 -7.21 20.49 20.77
N VAL A 256 -7.80 19.34 20.44
CA VAL A 256 -9.20 19.02 20.78
C VAL A 256 -9.36 19.02 22.30
N SER A 257 -10.45 19.61 22.80
CA SER A 257 -10.74 19.64 24.24
C SER A 257 -11.01 18.23 24.76
N LYS A 258 -10.54 17.89 25.97
CA LYS A 258 -10.74 16.56 26.57
C LYS A 258 -12.23 16.17 26.67
N ARG A 259 -13.11 17.12 27.00
CA ARG A 259 -14.58 17.00 26.99
C ARG A 259 -15.19 16.70 25.62
N ASP A 260 -14.48 16.99 24.53
CA ASP A 260 -14.98 16.73 23.18
C ASP A 260 -14.52 15.34 22.68
N VAL A 261 -13.80 14.57 23.51
CA VAL A 261 -13.31 13.22 23.19
C VAL A 261 -13.90 12.20 24.15
N PHE A 262 -14.58 11.21 23.59
CA PHE A 262 -14.99 10.00 24.30
C PHE A 262 -14.01 8.86 23.99
N VAL A 263 -13.48 8.22 25.03
CA VAL A 263 -12.51 7.13 24.90
C VAL A 263 -13.18 5.78 25.17
N ALA A 264 -12.99 4.85 24.24
CA ALA A 264 -13.52 3.49 24.31
C ALA A 264 -12.37 2.48 24.37
N VAL A 265 -12.13 1.90 25.54
CA VAL A 265 -11.05 0.92 25.73
C VAL A 265 -11.59 -0.49 25.51
N LYS A 266 -11.14 -1.16 24.45
CA LYS A 266 -11.44 -2.56 24.18
C LYS A 266 -10.54 -3.46 25.01
N THR A 267 -11.15 -4.36 25.78
CA THR A 267 -10.46 -5.40 26.55
C THR A 267 -11.25 -6.72 26.51
N CYS A 268 -10.79 -7.76 27.20
CA CYS A 268 -11.54 -8.98 27.48
C CYS A 268 -11.22 -9.50 28.87
N GLN A 269 -12.04 -10.42 29.39
CA GLN A 269 -11.93 -10.96 30.75
C GLN A 269 -10.49 -11.39 31.10
N LYS A 270 -9.75 -11.95 30.14
CA LYS A 270 -8.37 -12.40 30.31
C LYS A 270 -7.41 -11.28 30.76
N PHE A 271 -7.65 -10.05 30.33
CA PHE A 271 -6.71 -8.93 30.51
C PHE A 271 -7.09 -7.94 31.61
N HIS A 272 -8.21 -8.18 32.29
CA HIS A 272 -8.70 -7.36 33.39
C HIS A 272 -7.64 -7.18 34.49
N SER A 273 -6.91 -8.22 34.88
CA SER A 273 -5.93 -8.15 35.97
C SER A 273 -4.53 -7.68 35.56
N GLU A 274 -4.21 -7.70 34.27
CA GLU A 274 -2.85 -7.47 33.78
C GLU A 274 -2.71 -6.16 33.02
N ARG A 275 -3.55 -5.94 32.01
CA ARG A 275 -3.40 -4.81 31.08
C ARG A 275 -4.19 -3.58 31.52
N VAL A 276 -5.45 -3.79 31.93
CA VAL A 276 -6.31 -2.69 32.37
C VAL A 276 -5.68 -1.87 33.52
N PRO A 277 -5.06 -2.47 34.56
CA PRO A 277 -4.41 -1.69 35.61
C PRO A 277 -3.29 -0.78 35.11
N VAL A 278 -2.59 -1.16 34.03
CA VAL A 278 -1.55 -0.33 33.41
C VAL A 278 -2.18 0.88 32.71
N VAL A 279 -3.27 0.69 31.96
CA VAL A 279 -4.04 1.79 31.37
C VAL A 279 -4.47 2.78 32.47
N LYS A 280 -5.03 2.26 33.57
CA LYS A 280 -5.47 3.08 34.72
C LYS A 280 -4.33 3.83 35.41
N ALA A 281 -3.18 3.19 35.53
CA ALA A 281 -2.00 3.78 36.16
C ALA A 281 -1.38 4.89 35.29
N THR A 282 -1.61 4.87 33.98
CA THR A 282 -0.98 5.73 32.98
C THR A 282 -1.96 6.74 32.40
N TRP A 283 -2.32 6.61 31.12
CA TRP A 283 -2.96 7.65 30.32
C TRP A 283 -4.47 7.78 30.56
N GLU A 284 -5.14 6.82 31.22
CA GLU A 284 -6.58 6.91 31.52
C GLU A 284 -6.93 8.23 32.24
N LYS A 285 -6.03 8.69 33.11
CA LYS A 285 -6.19 9.92 33.91
C LYS A 285 -6.34 11.18 33.06
N ASP A 286 -5.93 11.12 31.80
CA ASP A 286 -6.04 12.23 30.85
C ASP A 286 -7.35 12.22 30.06
N ALA A 287 -8.14 11.15 30.13
CA ALA A 287 -9.45 11.06 29.49
C ALA A 287 -10.56 11.61 30.39
N GLU A 288 -11.39 12.51 29.85
CA GLU A 288 -12.55 13.06 30.59
C GLU A 288 -13.76 12.11 30.53
N PHE A 289 -14.00 11.51 29.38
CA PHE A 289 -15.03 10.50 29.19
C PHE A 289 -14.41 9.19 28.72
N LEU A 290 -14.58 8.12 29.48
CA LEU A 290 -14.01 6.81 29.17
C LEU A 290 -14.91 5.66 29.61
N GLU A 291 -15.04 4.64 28.76
CA GLU A 291 -15.64 3.36 29.10
C GLU A 291 -14.75 2.17 28.69
N TYR A 292 -14.70 1.15 29.52
CA TYR A 292 -14.07 -0.13 29.21
C TYR A 292 -15.10 -1.09 28.60
N TYR A 293 -14.81 -1.64 27.42
CA TYR A 293 -15.67 -2.60 26.74
C TYR A 293 -15.06 -3.99 26.73
N SER A 294 -15.75 -4.93 27.38
CA SER A 294 -15.29 -6.31 27.57
C SER A 294 -16.37 -7.31 27.13
N ASP A 295 -16.00 -8.59 27.02
CA ASP A 295 -16.96 -9.68 26.81
C ASP A 295 -17.81 -9.94 28.05
N VAL A 296 -17.32 -9.58 29.24
CA VAL A 296 -18.03 -9.71 30.53
C VAL A 296 -18.12 -8.37 31.26
N THR A 297 -19.16 -8.21 32.08
CA THR A 297 -19.26 -7.10 33.03
C THR A 297 -18.47 -7.42 34.29
N ASP A 298 -17.63 -6.49 34.71
CA ASP A 298 -16.82 -6.53 35.92
C ASP A 298 -17.06 -5.23 36.71
N ALA A 299 -17.37 -5.32 38.01
CA ALA A 299 -17.61 -4.13 38.82
C ALA A 299 -16.32 -3.52 39.37
N SER A 300 -15.24 -4.31 39.48
CA SER A 300 -13.92 -3.85 39.96
C SER A 300 -13.21 -2.98 38.92
N ILE A 301 -13.52 -3.24 37.66
CA ILE A 301 -13.12 -2.47 36.49
C ILE A 301 -14.42 -2.26 35.74
N PRO A 302 -15.15 -1.14 35.91
CA PRO A 302 -16.54 -1.00 35.46
C PRO A 302 -16.67 -1.18 33.94
N THR A 303 -16.69 -2.44 33.50
CA THR A 303 -16.68 -2.83 32.09
C THR A 303 -18.12 -2.99 31.60
N ILE A 304 -18.32 -2.63 30.35
CA ILE A 304 -19.59 -2.74 29.67
C ILE A 304 -19.51 -3.89 28.67
N SER A 305 -20.37 -4.88 28.87
CA SER A 305 -20.57 -5.93 27.86
C SER A 305 -21.68 -5.50 26.90
N LEU A 306 -21.33 -5.41 25.62
CA LEU A 306 -22.27 -5.08 24.54
C LEU A 306 -22.88 -6.34 23.89
N GLY A 307 -22.79 -7.49 24.57
CA GLY A 307 -23.29 -8.77 24.05
C GLY A 307 -22.46 -9.34 22.90
N VAL A 308 -21.21 -8.89 22.72
CA VAL A 308 -20.29 -9.42 21.71
C VAL A 308 -19.32 -10.38 22.41
N PRO A 309 -19.35 -11.69 22.11
CA PRO A 309 -18.43 -12.64 22.71
C PRO A 309 -16.98 -12.38 22.26
N ASN A 310 -16.02 -12.81 23.07
CA ASN A 310 -14.62 -12.81 22.66
C ASN A 310 -14.38 -13.88 21.58
N THR A 311 -13.58 -13.56 20.57
CA THR A 311 -13.20 -14.47 19.48
C THR A 311 -11.68 -14.46 19.30
N GLU A 312 -11.10 -15.53 18.73
CA GLU A 312 -9.66 -15.55 18.42
C GLU A 312 -9.31 -14.70 17.19
N ARG A 313 -10.27 -14.45 16.30
CA ARG A 313 -10.13 -13.62 15.09
C ARG A 313 -11.41 -12.80 14.86
N GLY A 314 -11.28 -11.68 14.15
CA GLY A 314 -12.44 -10.87 13.71
C GLY A 314 -13.04 -9.99 14.80
N HIS A 315 -12.22 -9.20 15.50
CA HIS A 315 -12.64 -8.30 16.59
C HIS A 315 -13.48 -7.09 16.13
N CYS A 316 -13.81 -6.97 14.84
CA CYS A 316 -14.60 -5.89 14.27
C CYS A 316 -15.99 -5.77 14.93
N GLY A 317 -16.57 -6.89 15.39
CA GLY A 317 -17.89 -6.90 16.03
C GLY A 317 -17.96 -5.99 17.27
N LYS A 318 -16.91 -5.99 18.11
CA LYS A 318 -16.84 -5.13 19.30
C LYS A 318 -16.71 -3.66 18.90
N THR A 319 -15.89 -3.36 17.90
CA THR A 319 -15.75 -2.01 17.34
C THR A 319 -17.09 -1.47 16.81
N PHE A 320 -17.85 -2.25 16.05
CA PHE A 320 -19.17 -1.83 15.57
C PHE A 320 -20.19 -1.63 16.70
N ALA A 321 -20.13 -2.45 17.76
CA ALA A 321 -20.98 -2.27 18.93
C ALA A 321 -20.65 -0.96 19.67
N ILE A 322 -19.36 -0.63 19.81
CA ILE A 322 -18.88 0.63 20.40
C ILE A 322 -19.37 1.82 19.57
N LEU A 323 -19.24 1.77 18.23
CA LEU A 323 -19.74 2.83 17.35
C LEU A 323 -21.24 3.07 17.52
N LYS A 324 -22.06 2.00 17.61
CA LYS A 324 -23.50 2.12 17.85
C LYS A 324 -23.82 2.73 19.22
N ARG A 325 -23.05 2.38 20.25
CA ARG A 325 -23.19 2.95 21.59
C ARG A 325 -22.80 4.42 21.64
N PHE A 326 -21.71 4.79 20.98
CA PHE A 326 -21.28 6.19 20.89
C PHE A 326 -22.32 7.09 20.22
N LEU A 327 -23.02 6.57 19.20
CA LEU A 327 -24.10 7.28 18.51
C LEU A 327 -25.44 7.28 19.28
N SER A 328 -25.54 6.56 20.41
CA SER A 328 -26.75 6.49 21.22
C SER A 328 -26.82 7.63 22.25
N LYS A 329 -27.83 7.60 23.12
CA LYS A 329 -27.95 8.53 24.27
C LYS A 329 -27.34 7.98 25.54
N ASP A 330 -26.67 6.82 25.47
CA ASP A 330 -26.18 6.08 26.64
C ASP A 330 -24.80 6.53 27.11
N VAL A 331 -24.14 7.41 26.36
CA VAL A 331 -22.83 8.00 26.70
C VAL A 331 -22.89 9.53 26.61
N PRO A 332 -21.98 10.25 27.29
CA PRO A 332 -21.85 11.70 27.13
C PRO A 332 -21.67 12.10 25.67
N LYS A 333 -22.27 13.22 25.28
CA LYS A 333 -22.09 13.76 23.93
C LYS A 333 -20.66 14.29 23.79
N ALA A 334 -19.93 13.74 22.83
CA ALA A 334 -18.60 14.19 22.42
C ALA A 334 -18.55 14.25 20.89
N ASP A 335 -17.68 15.09 20.34
CA ASP A 335 -17.53 15.24 18.89
C ASP A 335 -16.56 14.19 18.31
N TRP A 336 -15.69 13.62 19.15
CA TRP A 336 -14.67 12.65 18.79
C TRP A 336 -14.82 11.36 19.57
N LEU A 337 -14.61 10.24 18.89
CA LEU A 337 -14.52 8.90 19.48
C LEU A 337 -13.11 8.36 19.26
N LEU A 338 -12.44 8.00 20.35
CA LEU A 338 -11.15 7.33 20.34
C LEU A 338 -11.33 5.88 20.81
N ILE A 339 -11.24 4.92 19.89
CA ILE A 339 -11.29 3.49 20.21
C ILE A 339 -9.85 2.97 20.30
N VAL A 340 -9.49 2.36 21.43
CA VAL A 340 -8.14 1.84 21.67
C VAL A 340 -8.20 0.45 22.28
N ASP A 341 -7.15 -0.34 22.10
CA ASP A 341 -6.98 -1.64 22.76
C ASP A 341 -6.29 -1.46 24.11
N ASP A 342 -6.41 -2.47 24.99
CA ASP A 342 -5.88 -2.44 26.36
C ASP A 342 -4.34 -2.52 26.46
N ASP A 343 -3.65 -2.72 25.34
CA ASP A 343 -2.20 -2.67 25.18
C ASP A 343 -1.71 -1.41 24.44
N THR A 344 -2.58 -0.43 24.23
CA THR A 344 -2.21 0.86 23.62
C THR A 344 -1.66 1.84 24.67
N LEU A 345 -0.56 2.53 24.35
CA LEU A 345 -0.07 3.70 25.10
C LEU A 345 -0.42 4.99 24.35
N ILE A 346 -1.02 5.95 25.05
CA ILE A 346 -1.38 7.27 24.52
C ILE A 346 -0.53 8.32 25.23
N ARG A 347 -0.02 9.30 24.47
CA ARG A 347 0.78 10.42 25.00
C ARG A 347 0.17 11.75 24.62
#